data_AF-A0A0H4X1P1-F1
#
_entry.id   AF-A0A0H4X1P1-F1
#
_cell.length_a   1.000
_cell.length_b   1.000
_cell.length_c   1.000
_cell.angle_alpha   90.00
_cell.angle_beta   90.00
_cell.angle_gamma   90.00
#
_symmetry.space_group_name_H-M   'P 1'
#
loop_
_entity.id
_entity.type
_entity.pdbx_description
1 polymer ?
#
loop_
_entity_poly.entity_id
_entity_poly.type
_entity_poly.pdbx_seq_one_letter_code
_entity_poly.pdbx_strand_id
1 'polypeptide(L)'
;MPREGEPISVSLHVGNFEGPEFDGPLTLTFHPVGSPTQQTKTLKRDGVNWHTELTPDEPGPWDLEVRYQGTRLKVLTARFSVASTPIPQGLGWGLVLVGAGAALAFGVRNVLRRMQASRTSPEAPAAVPSPPAEAPPAKPDEAPAPPADPPSGQ
;
A
#
# COMPACT_ATOMS: atom_id res chain seq x y z
N MET A 1 -13.25 16.63 2.52
CA MET A 1 -13.75 15.32 2.99
C MET A 1 -12.97 14.93 4.23
N PRO A 2 -13.59 14.30 5.23
CA PRO A 2 -12.88 13.80 6.39
C PRO A 2 -11.83 12.74 6.03
N ARG A 3 -10.73 12.67 6.77
CA ARG A 3 -9.61 11.76 6.54
C ARG A 3 -9.37 10.87 7.75
N GLU A 4 -8.82 9.68 7.52
CA GLU A 4 -8.37 8.78 8.57
C GLU A 4 -7.27 9.46 9.41
N GLY A 5 -7.30 9.28 10.73
CA GLY A 5 -6.37 9.88 11.66
C GLY A 5 -6.57 11.38 11.94
N GLU A 6 -7.45 12.06 11.21
CA GLU A 6 -7.77 13.48 11.44
C GLU A 6 -9.02 13.63 12.31
N PRO A 7 -9.01 14.54 13.31
CA PRO A 7 -10.18 14.81 14.13
C PRO A 7 -11.28 15.49 13.31
N ILE A 8 -12.52 15.03 13.50
CA ILE A 8 -13.72 15.57 12.88
C ILE A 8 -14.62 16.10 14.00
N SER A 9 -15.05 17.35 13.86
CA SER A 9 -16.04 17.95 14.75
C SER A 9 -17.45 17.59 14.30
N VAL A 10 -18.25 17.06 15.22
CA VAL A 10 -19.67 16.80 15.04
C VAL A 10 -20.44 17.83 15.86
N SER A 11 -21.30 18.60 15.20
CA SER A 11 -22.19 19.57 15.81
C SER A 11 -23.64 19.19 15.52
N LEU A 12 -24.48 19.18 16.55
CA LEU A 12 -25.88 18.84 16.44
C LEU A 12 -26.74 19.88 17.14
N HIS A 13 -27.77 20.34 16.44
CA HIS A 13 -28.84 21.18 16.99
C HIS A 13 -30.09 20.31 17.10
N VAL A 14 -30.65 20.20 18.31
CA VAL A 14 -31.95 19.57 18.53
C VAL A 14 -33.03 20.64 18.62
N GLY A 15 -33.69 20.92 17.51
CA GLY A 15 -34.85 21.81 17.48
C GLY A 15 -36.08 21.16 18.11
N ASN A 16 -36.96 21.97 18.68
CA ASN A 16 -38.27 21.53 19.14
C ASN A 16 -39.37 22.39 18.51
N PHE A 17 -40.46 21.76 18.06
CA PHE A 17 -41.59 22.47 17.44
C PHE A 17 -42.61 22.95 18.47
N GLU A 18 -42.78 22.21 19.58
CA GLU A 18 -43.70 22.53 20.68
C GLU A 18 -43.08 22.15 22.03
N GLY A 19 -43.15 23.05 23.02
CA GLY A 19 -42.63 22.84 24.37
C GLY A 19 -41.25 23.46 24.61
N PRO A 20 -40.64 23.22 25.79
CA PRO A 20 -39.34 23.80 26.14
C PRO A 20 -38.23 23.29 25.21
N GLU A 21 -37.12 24.03 25.16
CA GLU A 21 -35.91 23.58 24.48
C GLU A 21 -35.41 22.26 25.08
N PHE A 22 -34.90 21.38 24.23
CA PHE A 22 -34.27 20.16 24.69
C PHE A 22 -32.99 20.51 25.45
N ASP A 23 -32.77 19.88 26.61
CA ASP A 23 -31.57 20.09 27.42
C ASP A 23 -30.87 18.80 27.86
N GLY A 24 -31.41 17.67 27.43
CA GLY A 24 -30.94 16.35 27.82
C GLY A 24 -29.63 15.92 27.16
N PRO A 25 -29.12 14.75 27.57
CA PRO A 25 -27.92 14.17 26.99
C PRO A 25 -28.18 13.65 25.58
N LEU A 26 -27.19 13.83 24.69
CA LEU A 26 -27.14 13.20 23.38
C LEU A 26 -26.01 12.18 23.36
N THR A 27 -26.29 10.98 22.87
CA THR A 27 -25.29 9.93 22.70
C THR A 27 -25.06 9.70 21.23
N LEU A 28 -23.80 9.68 20.81
CA LEU A 28 -23.37 9.41 19.46
C LEU A 28 -22.61 8.10 19.44
N THR A 29 -23.06 7.16 18.62
CA THR A 29 -22.34 5.94 18.29
C THR A 29 -21.89 6.03 16.84
N PHE A 30 -20.66 5.63 16.55
CA PHE A 30 -20.12 5.62 15.20
C PHE A 30 -19.25 4.39 15.00
N HIS A 31 -19.28 3.85 13.77
CA HIS A 31 -18.56 2.63 13.42
C HIS A 31 -18.27 2.57 11.91
N PRO A 32 -17.17 1.91 11.51
CA PRO A 32 -16.95 1.55 10.12
C PRO A 32 -18.00 0.54 9.68
N VAL A 33 -18.47 0.65 8.43
CA VAL A 33 -19.49 -0.25 7.91
C VAL A 33 -18.91 -1.64 7.67
N GLY A 34 -19.58 -2.65 8.23
CA GLY A 34 -19.12 -4.03 8.15
C GLY A 34 -18.05 -4.39 9.19
N SER A 35 -17.68 -3.47 10.08
CA SER A 35 -16.81 -3.75 11.21
C SER A 35 -17.61 -3.98 12.50
N PRO A 36 -17.17 -4.91 13.38
CA PRO A 36 -17.75 -5.05 14.72
C PRO A 36 -17.27 -3.95 15.69
N THR A 37 -16.30 -3.12 15.30
CA THR A 37 -15.78 -2.04 16.15
C THR A 37 -16.76 -0.88 16.20
N GLN A 38 -17.12 -0.43 17.40
CA GLN A 38 -17.95 0.74 17.59
C GLN A 38 -17.37 1.64 18.68
N GLN A 39 -17.61 2.94 18.54
CA GLN A 39 -17.25 3.93 19.54
C GLN A 39 -18.49 4.73 19.91
N THR A 40 -18.69 4.94 21.22
CA THR A 40 -19.83 5.71 21.73
C THR A 40 -19.33 6.89 22.56
N LYS A 41 -19.85 8.09 22.29
CA LYS A 41 -19.51 9.33 22.97
C LYS A 41 -20.77 10.09 23.35
N THR A 42 -20.79 10.65 24.56
CA THR A 42 -21.81 11.64 24.94
C THR A 42 -21.38 13.01 24.44
N LEU A 43 -22.28 13.72 23.76
CA LEU A 43 -21.98 15.06 23.27
C LEU A 43 -22.04 16.07 24.42
N LYS A 44 -21.17 17.07 24.35
CA LYS A 44 -21.14 18.18 25.29
C LYS A 44 -22.02 19.30 24.77
N ARG A 45 -22.91 19.82 25.62
CA ARG A 45 -23.73 20.98 25.26
C ARG A 45 -22.88 22.25 25.31
N ASP A 46 -23.01 23.07 24.28
CA ASP A 46 -22.46 24.43 24.18
C ASP A 46 -23.53 25.36 23.59
N GLY A 47 -24.11 26.19 24.46
CA GLY A 47 -25.31 26.98 24.13
C GLY A 47 -26.49 26.11 23.68
N VAL A 48 -26.96 26.34 22.47
CA VAL A 48 -28.09 25.61 21.84
C VAL A 48 -27.66 24.37 21.06
N ASN A 49 -26.35 24.12 20.97
CA ASN A 49 -25.79 23.02 20.19
C ASN A 49 -25.08 22.00 21.08
N TRP A 50 -24.85 20.82 20.53
CA TRP A 50 -24.09 19.75 21.14
C TRP A 50 -22.91 19.42 20.24
N HIS A 51 -21.74 19.30 20.86
CA HIS A 51 -20.48 19.12 20.18
C HIS A 51 -19.75 17.89 20.68
N THR A 52 -19.07 17.22 19.77
CA THR A 52 -18.06 16.22 20.09
C THR A 52 -17.03 16.15 18.98
N GLU A 53 -15.90 15.54 19.28
CA GLU A 53 -14.86 15.25 18.31
C GLU A 53 -14.66 13.75 18.22
N LEU A 54 -14.46 13.26 17.01
CA LEU A 54 -14.12 11.87 16.73
C LEU A 54 -12.99 11.80 15.70
N THR A 55 -12.17 10.79 15.82
CA THR A 55 -11.05 10.55 14.90
C THR A 55 -11.26 9.17 14.31
N PRO A 56 -11.69 9.06 13.04
CA PRO A 56 -11.78 7.77 12.37
C PRO A 56 -10.38 7.21 12.20
N ASP A 57 -10.21 5.94 12.51
CA ASP A 57 -8.94 5.20 12.39
C ASP A 57 -8.77 4.53 11.03
N GLU A 58 -9.89 4.21 10.37
CA GLU A 58 -9.91 3.52 9.09
C GLU A 58 -10.61 4.33 7.98
N PRO A 59 -10.16 4.18 6.72
CA PRO A 59 -10.81 4.82 5.58
C PRO A 59 -12.03 4.01 5.14
N GLY A 60 -12.93 4.66 4.40
CA GLY A 60 -14.12 4.02 3.82
C GLY A 60 -15.44 4.56 4.39
N PRO A 61 -16.54 3.81 4.23
CA PRO A 61 -17.85 4.22 4.71
C PRO A 61 -17.99 4.04 6.23
N TRP A 62 -18.58 5.03 6.88
CA TRP A 62 -18.88 5.06 8.31
C TRP A 62 -20.36 5.34 8.55
N ASP A 63 -20.96 4.59 9.46
CA ASP A 63 -22.31 4.82 9.95
C ASP A 63 -22.27 5.51 11.31
N LEU A 64 -23.19 6.45 11.49
CA LEU A 64 -23.28 7.34 12.63
C LEU A 64 -24.71 7.35 13.16
N GLU A 65 -24.86 7.07 14.45
CA GLU A 65 -26.14 6.97 15.14
C GLU A 65 -26.18 7.94 16.31
N VAL A 66 -27.12 8.87 16.30
CA VAL A 66 -27.39 9.75 17.44
C VAL A 66 -28.65 9.29 18.14
N ARG A 67 -28.54 9.01 19.44
CA ARG A 67 -29.63 8.60 20.31
C ARG A 67 -29.88 9.68 21.35
N TYR A 68 -31.16 10.02 21.54
CA TYR A 68 -31.56 10.94 22.61
C TYR A 68 -32.98 10.69 23.09
N GLN A 69 -33.21 11.03 24.35
CA GLN A 69 -34.47 10.82 25.05
C GLN A 69 -35.05 12.18 25.42
N GLY A 70 -36.05 12.64 24.67
CA GLY A 70 -36.92 13.74 25.09
C GLY A 70 -38.19 13.16 25.72
N THR A 71 -39.35 13.49 25.15
CA THR A 71 -40.63 12.83 25.48
C THR A 71 -40.67 11.36 25.05
N ARG A 72 -39.89 11.01 24.01
CA ARG A 72 -39.72 9.65 23.48
C ARG A 72 -38.26 9.44 23.07
N LEU A 73 -37.86 8.18 22.95
CA LEU A 73 -36.58 7.83 22.36
C LEU A 73 -36.59 8.19 20.88
N LYS A 74 -35.57 8.91 20.44
CA LYS A 74 -35.32 9.23 19.03
C LYS A 74 -33.93 8.75 18.65
N VAL A 75 -33.84 8.20 17.46
CA VAL A 75 -32.60 7.70 16.86
C VAL A 75 -32.47 8.32 15.48
N LEU A 76 -31.36 9.01 15.24
CA LEU A 76 -31.00 9.61 13.95
C LEU A 76 -29.82 8.83 13.40
N THR A 77 -29.89 8.44 12.13
CA THR A 77 -28.78 7.76 11.46
C THR A 77 -28.26 8.62 10.32
N ALA A 78 -26.95 8.61 10.14
CA ALA A 78 -26.24 9.28 9.06
C ALA A 78 -25.10 8.40 8.59
N ARG A 79 -24.69 8.57 7.33
CA ARG A 79 -23.56 7.85 6.74
C ARG A 79 -22.65 8.84 6.03
N PHE A 80 -21.35 8.65 6.19
CA PHE A 80 -20.34 9.48 5.53
C PHE A 80 -19.14 8.63 5.12
N SER A 81 -18.29 9.19 4.26
CA SER A 81 -17.08 8.52 3.79
C SER A 81 -15.83 9.22 4.34
N VAL A 82 -14.88 8.41 4.80
CA VAL A 82 -13.55 8.82 5.27
C VAL A 82 -12.53 8.48 4.18
N ALA A 83 -11.74 9.47 3.79
CA ALA A 83 -10.66 9.27 2.82
C ALA A 83 -9.38 8.75 3.51
N SER A 84 -8.57 8.00 2.77
CA SER A 84 -7.24 7.61 3.25
C SER A 84 -6.29 8.80 3.33
N THR A 85 -5.35 8.71 4.25
CA THR A 85 -4.31 9.72 4.45
C THR A 85 -3.15 9.42 3.49
N PRO A 86 -2.74 10.40 2.66
CA PRO A 86 -1.69 10.19 1.69
C PRO A 86 -0.35 9.97 2.41
N ILE A 87 0.46 9.07 1.86
CA ILE A 87 1.82 8.86 2.32
C ILE A 87 2.59 10.19 2.19
N PRO A 88 3.36 10.62 3.21
CA PRO A 88 4.14 11.84 3.14
C PRO A 88 5.06 11.83 1.92
N GLN A 89 4.97 12.85 1.07
CA GLN A 89 5.71 12.91 -0.20
C GLN A 89 7.23 12.75 -0.02
N GLY A 90 7.78 13.19 1.12
CA GLY A 90 9.21 13.05 1.44
C GLY A 90 9.67 11.62 1.67
N LEU A 91 8.77 10.71 2.07
CA LEU A 91 9.14 9.31 2.36
C LEU A 91 9.52 8.56 1.08
N GLY A 92 8.80 8.82 -0.02
CA GLY A 92 9.11 8.25 -1.33
C GLY A 92 10.49 8.67 -1.82
N TRP A 93 10.80 9.96 -1.75
CA TRP A 93 12.12 10.48 -2.12
C TRP A 93 13.24 9.97 -1.20
N GLY A 94 12.97 9.85 0.10
CA GLY A 94 13.91 9.26 1.05
C GLY A 94 14.29 7.83 0.67
N LEU A 95 13.32 6.98 0.34
CA LEU A 95 13.57 5.61 -0.10
C LEU A 95 14.37 5.55 -1.41
N VAL A 96 14.06 6.44 -2.37
CA VAL A 96 14.81 6.54 -3.63
C VAL A 96 16.27 6.93 -3.37
N LEU A 97 16.52 7.93 -2.53
CA LEU A 97 17.88 8.37 -2.21
C LEU A 97 18.67 7.30 -1.47
N VAL A 98 18.05 6.62 -0.51
CA VAL A 98 18.69 5.51 0.22
C VAL A 98 19.01 4.36 -0.73
N GLY A 99 18.08 3.98 -1.62
CA GLY A 99 18.30 2.95 -2.62
C GLY A 99 19.44 3.30 -3.59
N ALA A 100 19.46 4.53 -4.10
CA ALA A 100 20.53 5.00 -4.98
C ALA A 100 21.89 5.04 -4.28
N GLY A 101 21.95 5.53 -3.04
CA GLY A 101 23.16 5.56 -2.23
C GLY A 101 23.71 4.16 -1.96
N ALA A 102 22.85 3.20 -1.61
CA ALA A 102 23.24 1.81 -1.41
C ALA A 102 23.78 1.19 -2.72
N ALA A 103 23.08 1.36 -3.83
CA ALA A 103 23.51 0.84 -5.13
C ALA A 103 24.88 1.38 -5.55
N LEU A 104 25.13 2.69 -5.37
CA LEU A 104 26.43 3.30 -5.63
C LEU A 104 27.52 2.73 -4.73
N ALA A 105 27.26 2.61 -3.43
CA ALA A 105 28.22 2.05 -2.48
C ALA A 105 28.59 0.59 -2.82
N PHE A 106 27.60 -0.24 -3.17
CA PHE A 106 27.82 -1.61 -3.62
C PHE A 106 28.57 -1.66 -4.95
N GLY A 107 28.23 -0.79 -5.91
CA GLY A 107 28.92 -0.67 -7.20
C GLY A 107 30.41 -0.35 -7.03
N VAL A 108 30.72 0.72 -6.28
CA VAL A 108 32.11 1.12 -5.99
C VAL A 108 32.86 0.01 -5.26
N ARG A 109 32.25 -0.61 -4.26
CA ARG A 109 32.86 -1.72 -3.52
C ARG A 109 33.17 -2.92 -4.43
N ASN A 110 32.28 -3.24 -5.37
CA ASN A 110 32.47 -4.37 -6.28
C ASN A 110 33.59 -4.10 -7.29
N VAL A 111 33.67 -2.87 -7.80
CA VAL A 111 34.77 -2.43 -8.68
C VAL A 111 36.12 -2.48 -7.95
N LEU A 112 36.19 -1.94 -6.73
CA LEU A 112 37.41 -1.98 -5.91
C LEU A 112 37.86 -3.43 -5.62
N ARG A 113 36.92 -4.31 -5.27
CA ARG A 113 37.21 -5.74 -5.08
C ARG A 113 37.77 -6.39 -6.34
N ARG A 114 37.19 -6.08 -7.51
CA ARG A 114 37.65 -6.62 -8.80
C ARG A 114 39.07 -6.14 -9.14
N MET A 115 39.37 -4.87 -8.91
CA MET A 115 40.72 -4.31 -9.13
C MET A 115 41.78 -4.95 -8.21
N GLN A 116 41.43 -5.24 -6.96
CA GLN A 116 42.34 -5.95 -6.03
C GLN A 116 42.56 -7.40 -6.46
N ALA A 117 41.52 -8.10 -6.91
CA ALA A 117 41.64 -9.46 -7.43
C ALA A 117 42.54 -9.52 -8.68
N SER A 118 42.43 -8.55 -9.59
CA SER A 118 43.29 -8.47 -10.78
C SER A 118 44.76 -8.16 -10.47
N ARG A 119 45.07 -7.51 -9.34
CA ARG A 119 46.46 -7.29 -8.91
C ARG A 119 47.11 -8.51 -8.25
N THR A 120 46.31 -9.49 -7.83
CA THR A 120 46.79 -10.66 -7.07
C THR A 120 46.83 -11.92 -7.95
N SER A 121 46.65 -11.82 -9.27
CA SER A 121 46.78 -12.99 -10.15
C SER A 121 48.20 -13.54 -10.05
N PRO A 122 48.41 -14.75 -9.50
CA PRO A 122 49.67 -15.45 -9.67
C PRO A 122 49.81 -15.75 -11.15
N GLU A 123 51.02 -15.55 -11.66
CA GLU A 123 51.48 -16.04 -12.95
C GLU A 123 51.02 -17.50 -13.13
N ALA A 124 50.08 -17.73 -14.04
CA ALA A 124 49.71 -19.07 -14.45
C ALA A 124 50.93 -19.70 -15.15
N PRO A 125 51.36 -20.93 -14.80
CA PRO A 125 52.47 -21.58 -15.47
C PRO A 125 52.20 -21.66 -16.97
N ALA A 126 53.21 -21.31 -17.76
CA ALA A 126 53.19 -21.33 -19.21
C ALA A 126 52.51 -22.59 -19.76
N ALA A 127 51.46 -22.38 -20.55
CA ALA A 127 50.87 -23.41 -21.39
C ALA A 127 51.95 -24.00 -22.30
N VAL A 128 52.21 -25.29 -22.15
CA VAL A 128 53.07 -26.05 -23.05
C VAL A 128 52.39 -26.10 -24.43
N PRO A 129 53.08 -25.76 -25.53
CA PRO A 129 52.46 -25.76 -26.86
C PRO A 129 52.16 -27.20 -27.32
N SER A 130 50.90 -27.47 -27.66
CA SER A 130 50.51 -28.69 -28.37
C SER A 130 51.06 -28.68 -29.81
N PRO A 131 51.69 -29.76 -30.31
CA PRO A 131 52.19 -29.81 -31.68
C PRO A 131 51.04 -29.95 -32.71
N PRO A 132 51.24 -29.53 -33.98
CA PRO A 132 50.17 -29.41 -34.97
C PRO A 132 49.98 -30.65 -35.84
N ALA A 133 48.69 -30.93 -36.11
CA ALA A 133 48.06 -31.41 -37.35
C ALA A 133 48.54 -32.71 -38.04
N GLU A 134 47.59 -33.64 -38.22
CA GLU A 134 47.54 -34.48 -39.42
C GLU A 134 46.07 -34.72 -39.84
N ALA A 135 45.78 -34.42 -41.11
CA ALA A 135 44.56 -34.73 -41.85
C ALA A 135 44.97 -34.94 -43.32
N PRO A 136 44.15 -35.55 -44.21
CA PRO A 136 43.24 -36.72 -44.13
C PRO A 136 43.60 -37.74 -45.25
N PRO A 137 42.73 -38.71 -45.62
CA PRO A 137 42.16 -38.58 -46.97
C PRO A 137 40.66 -38.95 -47.06
N ALA A 138 40.06 -38.58 -48.19
CA ALA A 138 38.64 -38.33 -48.38
C ALA A 138 37.92 -39.34 -49.30
N LYS A 139 36.59 -39.44 -49.09
CA LYS A 139 35.47 -39.64 -50.06
C LYS A 139 35.26 -41.04 -50.71
N PRO A 140 34.08 -41.36 -51.31
CA PRO A 140 32.95 -40.50 -51.73
C PRO A 140 31.49 -41.01 -51.51
N ASP A 141 30.56 -40.05 -51.62
CA ASP A 141 29.18 -40.05 -52.17
C ASP A 141 28.19 -41.19 -51.90
N GLU A 142 27.04 -40.83 -51.30
CA GLU A 142 25.72 -41.09 -51.93
C GLU A 142 24.65 -40.09 -51.40
N ALA A 143 24.04 -39.34 -52.31
CA ALA A 143 22.80 -38.56 -52.17
C ALA A 143 21.75 -39.20 -53.11
N PRO A 144 20.41 -38.97 -53.06
CA PRO A 144 19.70 -37.78 -52.56
C PRO A 144 18.34 -38.02 -51.82
N ALA A 145 17.72 -36.91 -51.39
CA ALA A 145 16.45 -36.69 -50.65
C ALA A 145 15.15 -37.03 -51.49
N PRO A 146 13.85 -36.82 -51.07
CA PRO A 146 13.31 -35.69 -50.27
C PRO A 146 12.01 -36.03 -49.42
N PRO A 147 10.99 -35.16 -49.16
CA PRO A 147 10.42 -34.90 -47.81
C PRO A 147 8.87 -35.12 -47.70
N ALA A 148 8.25 -34.56 -46.63
CA ALA A 148 6.81 -34.27 -46.41
C ALA A 148 5.94 -35.38 -45.75
N ASP A 149 4.93 -35.18 -44.88
CA ASP A 149 4.29 -34.13 -44.02
C ASP A 149 3.15 -34.88 -43.22
N PRO A 150 2.11 -34.28 -42.60
CA PRO A 150 1.98 -33.58 -41.30
C PRO A 150 1.05 -34.37 -40.30
N PRO A 151 0.53 -33.81 -39.18
CA PRO A 151 -0.22 -34.56 -38.15
C PRO A 151 -1.73 -34.66 -38.43
N SER A 152 -2.36 -35.76 -38.01
CA SER A 152 -3.81 -35.97 -38.08
C SER A 152 -4.45 -35.82 -36.70
N GLY A 153 -5.42 -34.92 -36.59
CA GLY A 153 -6.38 -34.86 -35.48
C GLY A 153 -7.65 -35.66 -35.77
N GLN A 154 -8.24 -36.23 -34.73
CA GLN A 154 -9.68 -36.34 -34.46
C GLN A 154 -9.88 -36.74 -33.00
#